data_AF-A0A2V5PJ72-F1
#
_entry.id   AF-A0A2V5PJ72-F1
#
_cell.length_a   1.000
_cell.length_b   1.000
_cell.length_c   1.000
_cell.angle_alpha   90.00
_cell.angle_beta   90.00
_cell.angle_gamma   90.00
#
_symmetry.space_group_name_H-M   'P 1'
#
loop_
_entity.id
_entity.type
_entity.pdbx_description
1 polymer ?
#
loop_
_entity_poly.entity_id
_entity_poly.type
_entity_poly.pdbx_seq_one_letter_code
_entity_poly.pdbx_strand_id
1 'polypeptide(L)'
;GGDVSAGIVYDSRIFKLPEGPSLGQRLHAHILGNPVGREIFGGARVIEGDVHALSMLPYHSEKVCGDGWATVGDAAGFIDPLYSPGLDFCSYTSYYVADLLARGLAGEDVTELLRHYNEQYAVTYRYWFESLYKDKYYYMGDAELMSAALLLDVSGYYLGLVCGVYRDPDRGFLNLPFTGLGGRFARSIMTFYGRRLVTLANRRWATGYYGKRNTGWRELYDGFSPDLRIHKQIRRGLLRWWKCELINLGLMLRGRAAVDATQQSAELALNQ
;
A
#
# COMPACT_ATOMS: atom_id res chain seq x y z
N GLY A 1 27.34 -5.12 15.84
CA GLY A 1 26.51 -5.58 14.71
C GLY A 1 25.68 -6.75 15.19
N GLY A 2 24.45 -6.86 14.72
CA GLY A 2 23.55 -7.98 14.98
C GLY A 2 22.79 -8.33 13.70
N ASP A 3 21.84 -9.25 13.81
CA ASP A 3 21.07 -9.72 12.66
C ASP A 3 19.99 -8.71 12.27
N VAL A 4 19.80 -8.51 10.97
CA VAL A 4 18.84 -7.55 10.40
C VAL A 4 18.07 -8.22 9.27
N SER A 5 16.74 -8.18 9.34
CA SER A 5 15.88 -8.66 8.26
C SER A 5 15.92 -7.69 7.07
N ALA A 6 16.10 -8.22 5.86
CA ALA A 6 16.01 -7.47 4.62
C ALA A 6 15.20 -8.28 3.59
N GLY A 7 14.35 -7.58 2.84
CA GLY A 7 13.50 -8.20 1.83
C GLY A 7 13.26 -7.27 0.65
N ILE A 8 13.02 -7.87 -0.51
CA ILE A 8 12.53 -7.18 -1.69
C ILE A 8 11.15 -7.73 -2.03
N VAL A 9 10.18 -6.82 -2.19
CA VAL A 9 8.85 -7.13 -2.73
C VAL A 9 8.67 -6.31 -3.99
N TYR A 10 8.14 -6.94 -5.03
CA TYR A 10 8.03 -6.30 -6.33
C TYR A 10 6.82 -6.81 -7.11
N ASP A 11 6.32 -5.93 -7.98
CA ASP A 11 5.29 -6.24 -8.95
C ASP A 11 5.94 -6.74 -10.26
N SER A 12 5.71 -8.01 -10.60
CA SER A 12 6.28 -8.65 -11.78
C SER A 12 5.84 -8.04 -13.10
N ARG A 13 4.79 -7.18 -13.11
CA ARG A 13 4.35 -6.44 -14.30
C ARG A 13 5.32 -5.33 -14.69
N ILE A 14 6.12 -4.83 -13.74
CA ILE A 14 7.00 -3.67 -13.95
C ILE A 14 8.45 -3.90 -13.51
N PHE A 15 8.73 -4.98 -12.79
CA PHE A 15 10.09 -5.30 -12.35
C PHE A 15 10.35 -6.80 -12.37
N LYS A 16 11.55 -7.19 -12.80
CA LYS A 16 12.09 -8.54 -12.65
C LYS A 16 13.39 -8.47 -11.88
N LEU A 17 13.50 -9.24 -10.79
CA LEU A 17 14.75 -9.36 -10.05
C LEU A 17 15.81 -10.03 -10.95
N PRO A 18 16.98 -9.38 -11.20
CA PRO A 18 18.03 -9.96 -12.03
C PRO A 18 18.43 -11.37 -11.59
N GLU A 19 18.78 -12.20 -12.58
CA GLU A 19 19.29 -13.54 -12.30
C GLU A 19 20.65 -13.47 -11.61
N GLY A 20 20.99 -14.53 -10.87
CA GLY A 20 22.26 -14.61 -10.16
C GLY A 20 22.47 -15.97 -9.52
N PRO A 21 23.69 -16.22 -9.00
CA PRO A 21 24.13 -17.54 -8.56
C PRO A 21 23.33 -18.13 -7.40
N SER A 22 22.80 -17.30 -6.50
CA SER A 22 21.92 -17.71 -5.40
C SER A 22 20.90 -16.63 -5.08
N LEU A 23 19.82 -16.99 -4.38
CA LEU A 23 18.79 -16.03 -3.93
C LEU A 23 19.38 -14.95 -3.02
N GLY A 24 20.21 -15.34 -2.06
CA GLY A 24 20.88 -14.41 -1.14
C GLY A 24 21.77 -13.41 -1.87
N GLN A 25 22.56 -13.87 -2.84
CA GLN A 25 23.41 -12.98 -3.65
C GLN A 25 22.60 -12.04 -4.53
N ARG A 26 21.47 -12.51 -5.10
CA ARG A 26 20.56 -11.66 -5.89
C ARG A 26 19.94 -10.55 -5.04
N LEU A 27 19.45 -10.89 -3.84
CA LEU A 27 18.89 -9.94 -2.88
C LEU A 27 19.96 -8.92 -2.44
N HIS A 28 21.13 -9.41 -2.02
CA HIS A 28 22.22 -8.56 -1.56
C HIS A 28 22.71 -7.60 -2.66
N ALA A 29 22.91 -8.11 -3.89
CA ALA A 29 23.30 -7.29 -5.03
C ALA A 29 22.25 -6.21 -5.35
N HIS A 30 20.96 -6.53 -5.26
CA HIS A 30 19.89 -5.55 -5.46
C HIS A 30 19.91 -4.45 -4.40
N ILE A 31 20.02 -4.83 -3.12
CA ILE A 31 20.12 -3.88 -2.00
C ILE A 31 21.32 -2.94 -2.20
N LEU A 32 22.49 -3.48 -2.52
CA LEU A 32 23.70 -2.69 -2.75
C LEU A 32 23.65 -1.83 -4.03
N GLY A 33 22.68 -2.06 -4.92
CA GLY A 33 22.38 -1.18 -6.04
C GLY A 33 21.85 0.20 -5.59
N ASN A 34 21.22 0.27 -4.41
CA ASN A 34 20.64 1.49 -3.86
C ASN A 34 21.61 2.21 -2.90
N PRO A 35 21.72 3.56 -2.94
CA PRO A 35 22.56 4.32 -1.99
C PRO A 35 22.26 4.02 -0.50
N VAL A 36 20.98 3.94 -0.13
CA VAL A 36 20.57 3.63 1.25
C VAL A 36 20.92 2.18 1.61
N GLY A 37 20.77 1.27 0.65
CA GLY A 37 21.16 -0.12 0.85
C GLY A 37 22.67 -0.29 1.07
N ARG A 38 23.53 0.47 0.37
CA ARG A 38 24.98 0.46 0.62
C ARG A 38 25.34 0.99 2.00
N GLU A 39 24.66 2.04 2.45
CA GLU A 39 24.89 2.62 3.79
C GLU A 39 24.57 1.62 4.90
N ILE A 40 23.43 0.92 4.80
CA ILE A 40 22.96 0.00 5.85
C ILE A 40 23.63 -1.37 5.75
N PHE A 41 23.81 -1.90 4.53
CA PHE A 41 24.17 -3.30 4.29
C PHE A 41 25.56 -3.48 3.65
N GLY A 42 26.35 -2.42 3.45
CA GLY A 42 27.65 -2.52 2.75
C GLY A 42 28.65 -3.51 3.37
N GLY A 43 28.60 -3.68 4.70
CA GLY A 43 29.38 -4.68 5.43
C GLY A 43 28.58 -5.92 5.85
N ALA A 44 27.31 -6.02 5.46
CA ALA A 44 26.46 -7.14 5.84
C ALA A 44 26.85 -8.42 5.09
N ARG A 45 26.60 -9.56 5.73
CA ARG A 45 26.80 -10.89 5.14
C ARG A 45 25.48 -11.61 5.18
N VAL A 46 25.15 -12.30 4.09
CA VAL A 46 23.99 -13.18 4.03
C VAL A 46 24.19 -14.32 5.02
N ILE A 47 23.14 -14.64 5.78
CA ILE A 47 23.09 -15.84 6.61
C ILE A 47 22.66 -16.99 5.70
N GLU A 48 23.57 -17.92 5.42
CA GLU A 48 23.29 -19.05 4.54
C GLU A 48 22.15 -19.92 5.09
N GLY A 49 21.22 -20.29 4.22
CA GLY A 49 20.02 -21.05 4.59
C GLY A 49 18.84 -20.22 5.12
N ASP A 50 19.04 -18.94 5.43
CA ASP A 50 18.00 -18.02 5.94
C ASP A 50 17.56 -17.02 4.87
N VAL A 51 17.33 -17.52 3.65
CA VAL A 51 16.83 -16.72 2.53
C VAL A 51 15.67 -17.43 1.88
N HIS A 52 14.50 -16.79 1.92
CA HIS A 52 13.26 -17.32 1.42
C HIS A 52 12.74 -16.53 0.23
N ALA A 53 12.16 -17.22 -0.75
CA ALA A 53 11.44 -16.61 -1.85
C ALA A 53 10.00 -17.14 -1.84
N LEU A 54 9.06 -16.21 -1.87
CA LEU A 54 7.64 -16.50 -1.99
C LEU A 54 7.13 -15.83 -3.27
N SER A 55 6.25 -16.51 -3.99
CA SER A 55 5.56 -16.00 -5.18
C SER A 55 4.06 -16.00 -4.96
N MET A 56 3.34 -15.11 -5.64
CA MET A 56 1.87 -14.99 -5.50
C MET A 56 1.44 -14.76 -4.04
N LEU A 57 2.16 -13.85 -3.37
CA LEU A 57 1.99 -13.55 -1.96
C LEU A 57 0.56 -13.13 -1.55
N PRO A 58 -0.20 -12.34 -2.34
CA PRO A 58 -1.56 -11.95 -1.96
C PRO A 58 -2.56 -13.10 -2.18
N TYR A 59 -3.37 -13.41 -1.16
CA TYR A 59 -4.48 -14.38 -1.23
C TYR A 59 -5.58 -14.04 -0.22
N HIS A 60 -6.78 -14.56 -0.43
CA HIS A 60 -7.86 -14.49 0.55
C HIS A 60 -8.74 -15.74 0.51
N SER A 61 -9.34 -16.07 1.65
CA SER A 61 -10.38 -17.08 1.75
C SER A 61 -11.73 -16.51 1.33
N GLU A 62 -12.58 -17.31 0.70
CA GLU A 62 -13.97 -16.95 0.38
C GLU A 62 -14.90 -17.14 1.58
N LYS A 63 -14.54 -18.05 2.48
CA LYS A 63 -15.24 -18.34 3.74
C LYS A 63 -14.21 -18.40 4.86
N VAL A 64 -14.45 -17.71 5.96
CA VAL A 64 -13.51 -17.57 7.08
C VAL A 64 -14.01 -18.18 8.39
N CYS A 65 -15.27 -18.59 8.46
CA CYS A 65 -15.78 -19.41 9.57
C CYS A 65 -16.95 -20.30 9.16
N GLY A 66 -17.25 -21.29 9.99
CA GLY A 66 -18.37 -22.19 9.85
C GLY A 66 -18.66 -22.91 11.16
N ASP A 67 -19.45 -23.98 11.09
CA ASP A 67 -19.72 -24.80 12.26
C ASP A 67 -18.42 -25.45 12.76
N GLY A 68 -18.07 -25.19 14.03
CA GLY A 68 -16.88 -25.73 14.69
C GLY A 68 -15.53 -25.16 14.23
N TRP A 69 -15.48 -24.12 13.37
CA TRP A 69 -14.20 -23.53 12.94
C TRP A 69 -14.27 -22.05 12.58
N ALA A 70 -13.17 -21.34 12.80
CA ALA A 70 -12.94 -19.98 12.33
C ALA A 70 -11.45 -19.77 12.02
N THR A 71 -11.15 -18.92 11.05
CA THR A 71 -9.79 -18.53 10.64
C THR A 71 -9.49 -17.11 11.09
N VAL A 72 -8.22 -16.86 11.40
CA VAL A 72 -7.70 -15.56 11.85
C VAL A 72 -6.36 -15.26 11.20
N GLY A 73 -6.00 -13.98 11.12
CA GLY A 73 -4.74 -13.51 10.54
C GLY A 73 -4.49 -14.06 9.14
N ASP A 74 -3.27 -14.53 8.92
CA ASP A 74 -2.82 -15.03 7.62
C ASP A 74 -3.55 -16.31 7.18
N ALA A 75 -4.19 -17.07 8.09
CA ALA A 75 -5.03 -18.20 7.70
C ALA A 75 -6.28 -17.74 6.93
N ALA A 76 -6.74 -16.51 7.16
CA ALA A 76 -7.87 -15.92 6.45
C ALA A 76 -7.42 -15.28 5.12
N GLY A 77 -6.26 -14.63 5.09
CA GLY A 77 -5.72 -13.97 3.90
C GLY A 77 -4.52 -13.08 4.17
N PHE A 78 -3.80 -12.73 3.11
CA PHE A 78 -2.62 -11.86 3.14
C PHE A 78 -2.63 -10.92 1.93
N ILE A 79 -2.14 -9.68 2.07
CA ILE A 79 -2.10 -8.69 0.97
C ILE A 79 -0.67 -8.41 0.52
N ASP A 80 0.04 -7.56 1.26
CA ASP A 80 1.38 -7.05 0.94
C ASP A 80 2.01 -6.57 2.26
N PRO A 81 3.33 -6.74 2.48
CA PRO A 81 3.97 -6.30 3.72
C PRO A 81 4.17 -4.78 3.81
N LEU A 82 3.97 -4.02 2.73
CA LEU A 82 3.96 -2.55 2.77
C LEU A 82 2.92 -2.06 3.76
N TYR A 83 3.30 -1.15 4.66
CA TYR A 83 2.46 -0.67 5.79
C TYR A 83 2.09 -1.71 6.84
N SER A 84 2.66 -2.92 6.78
CA SER A 84 2.51 -3.96 7.83
C SER A 84 1.05 -4.31 8.20
N PRO A 85 0.11 -4.44 7.24
CA PRO A 85 -1.31 -4.68 7.55
C PRO A 85 -1.57 -6.06 8.18
N GLY A 86 -0.64 -7.01 8.08
CA GLY A 86 -0.83 -8.38 8.59
C GLY A 86 -1.10 -8.42 10.09
N LEU A 87 -0.42 -7.57 10.88
CA LEU A 87 -0.67 -7.47 12.32
C LEU A 87 -2.01 -6.79 12.63
N ASP A 88 -2.45 -5.82 11.82
CA ASP A 88 -3.81 -5.27 11.94
C ASP A 88 -4.84 -6.37 11.68
N PHE A 89 -4.73 -7.09 10.55
CA PHE A 89 -5.62 -8.20 10.21
C PHE A 89 -5.66 -9.25 11.32
N CYS A 90 -4.50 -9.68 11.80
CA CYS A 90 -4.37 -10.63 12.90
C CYS A 90 -5.08 -10.12 14.16
N SER A 91 -4.90 -8.85 14.52
CA SER A 91 -5.52 -8.26 15.70
C SER A 91 -7.05 -8.21 15.60
N TYR A 92 -7.59 -7.66 14.50
CA TYR A 92 -9.04 -7.58 14.30
C TYR A 92 -9.71 -8.95 14.24
N THR A 93 -9.15 -9.87 13.45
CA THR A 93 -9.74 -11.21 13.26
C THR A 93 -9.65 -12.06 14.52
N SER A 94 -8.50 -12.06 15.21
CA SER A 94 -8.32 -12.83 16.44
C SER A 94 -9.22 -12.30 17.56
N TYR A 95 -9.35 -10.98 17.69
CA TYR A 95 -10.22 -10.38 18.69
C TYR A 95 -11.69 -10.71 18.42
N TYR A 96 -12.14 -10.54 17.17
CA TYR A 96 -13.52 -10.85 16.78
C TYR A 96 -13.85 -12.32 17.04
N VAL A 97 -12.98 -13.24 16.65
CA VAL A 97 -13.19 -14.68 16.87
C VAL A 97 -13.14 -15.05 18.36
N ALA A 98 -12.28 -14.40 19.16
CA ALA A 98 -12.25 -14.62 20.61
C ALA A 98 -13.56 -14.22 21.29
N ASP A 99 -14.13 -13.05 20.95
CA ASP A 99 -15.43 -12.60 21.47
C ASP A 99 -16.57 -13.54 21.02
N LEU A 100 -16.57 -13.94 19.74
CA LEU A 100 -17.53 -14.92 19.21
C LEU A 100 -17.48 -16.23 20.00
N LEU A 101 -16.28 -16.76 20.26
CA LEU A 101 -16.10 -18.00 21.03
C LEU A 101 -16.56 -17.83 22.48
N ALA A 102 -16.24 -16.71 23.13
CA ALA A 102 -16.64 -16.44 24.51
C ALA A 102 -18.17 -16.43 24.66
N ARG A 103 -18.89 -15.76 23.75
CA ARG A 103 -20.36 -15.72 23.71
C ARG A 103 -20.95 -17.11 23.46
N GLY A 104 -20.40 -17.83 22.50
CA GLY A 104 -20.84 -19.20 22.20
C GLY A 104 -20.68 -20.14 23.40
N LEU A 105 -19.56 -20.04 24.11
CA LEU A 105 -19.30 -20.82 25.34
C LEU A 105 -20.21 -20.40 26.51
N ALA A 106 -20.68 -19.15 26.54
CA ALA A 106 -21.67 -18.67 27.49
C ALA A 106 -23.12 -19.12 27.14
N GLY A 107 -23.32 -19.82 26.02
CA GLY A 107 -24.62 -20.28 25.56
C GLY A 107 -25.45 -19.22 24.82
N GLU A 108 -24.83 -18.12 24.39
CA GLU A 108 -25.48 -17.14 23.52
C GLU A 108 -25.63 -17.68 22.09
N ASP A 109 -26.67 -17.24 21.38
CA ASP A 109 -26.79 -17.50 19.94
C ASP A 109 -25.83 -16.61 19.15
N VAL A 110 -24.82 -17.24 18.53
CA VAL A 110 -23.77 -16.56 17.75
C VAL A 110 -23.97 -16.69 16.23
N THR A 111 -25.13 -17.17 15.78
CA THR A 111 -25.41 -17.41 14.35
C THR A 111 -25.18 -16.16 13.49
N GLU A 112 -25.66 -15.00 13.97
CA GLU A 112 -25.48 -13.73 13.27
C GLU A 112 -24.03 -13.23 13.30
N LEU A 113 -23.27 -13.52 14.37
CA LEU A 113 -21.85 -13.15 14.46
C LEU A 113 -21.00 -13.96 13.46
N LEU A 114 -21.29 -15.25 13.31
CA LEU A 114 -20.66 -16.11 12.30
C LEU A 114 -20.99 -15.63 10.88
N ARG A 115 -22.26 -15.31 10.62
CA ARG A 115 -22.70 -14.78 9.32
C ARG A 115 -22.00 -13.45 9.01
N HIS A 116 -22.02 -12.52 9.96
CA HIS A 116 -21.38 -11.22 9.82
C HIS A 116 -19.88 -11.34 9.57
N TYR A 117 -19.16 -12.20 10.29
CA TYR A 117 -17.72 -12.37 10.10
C TYR A 117 -17.37 -12.85 8.69
N ASN A 118 -18.10 -13.87 8.19
CA ASN A 118 -17.92 -14.37 6.83
C ASN A 118 -18.12 -13.29 5.76
N GLU A 119 -19.18 -12.46 5.90
CA GLU A 119 -19.49 -11.41 4.93
C GLU A 119 -18.54 -10.22 5.04
N GLN A 120 -18.31 -9.73 6.26
CA GLN A 120 -17.56 -8.51 6.50
C GLN A 120 -16.06 -8.71 6.27
N TYR A 121 -15.51 -9.90 6.50
CA TYR A 121 -14.10 -10.17 6.19
C TYR A 121 -13.80 -9.96 4.70
N ALA A 122 -14.61 -10.52 3.80
CA ALA A 122 -14.41 -10.39 2.36
C ALA A 122 -14.46 -8.91 1.91
N VAL A 123 -15.37 -8.12 2.48
CA VAL A 123 -15.47 -6.67 2.25
C VAL A 123 -14.20 -5.97 2.75
N THR A 124 -13.78 -6.27 3.97
CA THR A 124 -12.59 -5.71 4.62
C THR A 124 -11.36 -5.94 3.76
N TYR A 125 -11.07 -7.20 3.40
CA TYR A 125 -9.94 -7.56 2.55
C TYR A 125 -9.99 -6.83 1.21
N ARG A 126 -11.12 -6.90 0.49
CA ARG A 126 -11.26 -6.33 -0.85
C ARG A 126 -11.05 -4.82 -0.83
N TYR A 127 -11.66 -4.12 0.13
CA TYR A 127 -11.62 -2.66 0.18
C TYR A 127 -10.23 -2.18 0.60
N TRP A 128 -9.58 -2.89 1.52
CA TRP A 128 -8.21 -2.61 1.90
C TRP A 128 -7.25 -2.78 0.73
N PHE A 129 -7.33 -3.91 0.02
CA PHE A 129 -6.53 -4.17 -1.18
C PHE A 129 -6.70 -3.06 -2.23
N GLU A 130 -7.94 -2.76 -2.61
CA GLU A 130 -8.21 -1.81 -3.69
C GLU A 130 -7.88 -0.37 -3.37
N SER A 131 -8.03 0.03 -2.10
CA SER A 131 -7.80 1.40 -1.67
C SER A 131 -6.33 1.71 -1.42
N LEU A 132 -5.54 0.72 -0.98
CA LEU A 132 -4.17 0.94 -0.54
C LEU A 132 -3.10 0.22 -1.37
N TYR A 133 -3.39 -0.90 -2.02
CA TYR A 133 -2.33 -1.73 -2.62
C TYR A 133 -2.43 -1.85 -4.13
N LYS A 134 -3.65 -1.91 -4.67
CA LYS A 134 -3.87 -2.07 -6.10
C LYS A 134 -3.14 -0.99 -6.91
N ASP A 135 -2.21 -1.44 -7.74
CA ASP A 135 -1.36 -0.62 -8.63
C ASP A 135 -0.47 0.42 -7.91
N LYS A 136 -0.27 0.33 -6.59
CA LYS A 136 0.59 1.23 -5.81
C LYS A 136 2.05 1.24 -6.30
N TYR A 137 2.56 0.07 -6.70
CA TYR A 137 3.92 -0.09 -7.19
C TYR A 137 4.25 0.78 -8.41
N TYR A 138 3.24 1.20 -9.21
CA TYR A 138 3.46 2.10 -10.35
C TYR A 138 3.97 3.48 -9.96
N TYR A 139 3.64 3.98 -8.76
CA TYR A 139 4.04 5.31 -8.30
C TYR A 139 4.97 5.30 -7.07
N MET A 140 5.15 4.14 -6.43
CA MET A 140 5.99 4.00 -5.23
C MET A 140 7.44 4.44 -5.45
N GLY A 141 7.95 4.27 -6.68
CA GLY A 141 9.30 4.68 -7.07
C GLY A 141 9.45 6.17 -7.40
N ASP A 142 8.38 6.97 -7.39
CA ASP A 142 8.45 8.43 -7.57
C ASP A 142 8.23 9.14 -6.24
N ALA A 143 9.25 9.85 -5.76
CA ALA A 143 9.27 10.41 -4.41
C ALA A 143 8.16 11.45 -4.16
N GLU A 144 7.77 12.23 -5.16
CA GLU A 144 6.69 13.22 -4.99
C GLU A 144 5.31 12.53 -4.90
N LEU A 145 5.07 11.50 -5.71
CA LEU A 145 3.82 10.75 -5.70
C LEU A 145 3.70 9.89 -4.44
N MET A 146 4.77 9.17 -4.08
CA MET A 146 4.79 8.33 -2.89
C MET A 146 4.68 9.15 -1.60
N SER A 147 5.30 10.34 -1.54
CA SER A 147 5.13 11.30 -0.43
C SER A 147 3.66 11.71 -0.25
N ALA A 148 2.99 12.06 -1.35
CA ALA A 148 1.57 12.40 -1.31
C ALA A 148 0.72 11.21 -0.83
N ALA A 149 0.95 10.02 -1.37
CA ALA A 149 0.27 8.79 -0.98
C ALA A 149 0.47 8.49 0.51
N LEU A 150 1.72 8.41 0.98
CA LEU A 150 2.05 8.10 2.37
C LEU A 150 1.34 9.03 3.36
N LEU A 151 1.37 10.33 3.09
CA LEU A 151 0.71 11.32 3.94
C LEU A 151 -0.81 11.12 4.01
N LEU A 152 -1.46 10.77 2.90
CA LEU A 152 -2.91 10.55 2.84
C LEU A 152 -3.30 9.18 3.40
N ASP A 153 -2.58 8.12 3.02
CA ASP A 153 -2.77 6.74 3.45
C ASP A 153 -2.69 6.62 4.97
N VAL A 154 -1.55 7.04 5.55
CA VAL A 154 -1.28 6.87 6.98
C VAL A 154 -2.16 7.80 7.79
N SER A 155 -2.43 9.02 7.32
CA SER A 155 -3.42 9.88 8.00
C SER A 155 -4.82 9.27 7.99
N GLY A 156 -5.23 8.67 6.87
CA GLY A 156 -6.51 7.97 6.75
C GLY A 156 -6.59 6.77 7.68
N TYR A 157 -5.52 5.98 7.79
CA TYR A 157 -5.40 4.87 8.74
C TYR A 157 -5.58 5.34 10.19
N TYR A 158 -4.93 6.44 10.57
CA TYR A 158 -5.07 6.97 11.93
C TYR A 158 -6.49 7.46 12.22
N LEU A 159 -7.10 8.22 11.31
CA LEU A 159 -8.48 8.69 11.49
C LEU A 159 -9.50 7.56 11.49
N GLY A 160 -9.33 6.59 10.60
CA GLY A 160 -10.30 5.53 10.36
C GLY A 160 -10.24 4.40 11.37
N LEU A 161 -9.03 4.02 11.82
CA LEU A 161 -8.80 2.83 12.63
C LEU A 161 -8.19 3.18 13.99
N VAL A 162 -6.99 3.78 14.00
CA VAL A 162 -6.21 3.98 15.22
C VAL A 162 -6.95 4.81 16.27
N CYS A 163 -7.52 5.94 15.89
CA CYS A 163 -8.26 6.80 16.82
C CYS A 163 -9.46 6.09 17.48
N GLY A 164 -10.13 5.19 16.76
CA GLY A 164 -11.24 4.41 17.29
C GLY A 164 -10.75 3.38 18.30
N VAL A 165 -9.76 2.58 17.91
CA VAL A 165 -9.15 1.53 18.75
C VAL A 165 -8.53 2.12 20.02
N TYR A 166 -7.84 3.27 19.94
CA TYR A 166 -7.25 3.90 21.12
C TYR A 166 -8.28 4.45 22.11
N ARG A 167 -9.47 4.82 21.63
CA ARG A 167 -10.54 5.36 22.47
C ARG A 167 -11.30 4.25 23.20
N ASP A 168 -11.58 3.16 22.49
CA ASP A 168 -12.34 2.02 22.98
C ASP A 168 -11.85 0.77 22.24
N PRO A 169 -10.85 0.05 22.79
CA PRO A 169 -10.26 -1.11 22.12
C PRO A 169 -11.27 -2.23 21.90
N ASP A 170 -12.12 -2.49 22.89
CA ASP A 170 -13.10 -3.58 22.85
C ASP A 170 -14.09 -3.36 21.72
N ARG A 171 -14.62 -2.15 21.59
CA ARG A 171 -15.47 -1.79 20.46
C ARG A 171 -14.68 -1.70 19.16
N GLY A 172 -13.46 -1.15 19.22
CA GLY A 172 -12.61 -0.93 18.05
C GLY A 172 -12.34 -2.22 17.29
N PHE A 173 -11.83 -3.24 17.98
CA PHE A 173 -11.44 -4.50 17.36
C PHE A 173 -12.62 -5.41 16.98
N LEU A 174 -13.81 -5.21 17.55
CA LEU A 174 -15.03 -5.91 17.11
C LEU A 174 -15.61 -5.37 15.80
N ASN A 175 -15.18 -4.18 15.36
CA ASN A 175 -15.62 -3.58 14.10
C ASN A 175 -14.51 -3.72 13.05
N LEU A 176 -14.60 -4.76 12.21
CA LEU A 176 -13.63 -4.95 11.14
C LEU A 176 -13.55 -3.70 10.24
N PRO A 177 -12.36 -3.37 9.70
CA PRO A 177 -12.16 -2.19 8.88
C PRO A 177 -13.12 -2.10 7.68
N PHE A 178 -13.41 -0.87 7.26
CA PHE A 178 -14.33 -0.58 6.15
C PHE A 178 -15.79 -1.03 6.35
N THR A 179 -16.26 -1.19 7.59
CA THR A 179 -17.67 -1.45 7.90
C THR A 179 -18.58 -0.25 7.57
N GLY A 180 -19.78 -0.53 7.05
CA GLY A 180 -20.86 0.44 6.89
C GLY A 180 -20.64 1.56 5.84
N LEU A 181 -21.42 2.64 5.97
CA LEU A 181 -21.36 3.79 5.05
C LEU A 181 -20.03 4.53 5.11
N GLY A 182 -19.49 4.72 6.33
CA GLY A 182 -18.20 5.38 6.54
C GLY A 182 -17.07 4.63 5.85
N GLY A 183 -17.04 3.30 5.96
CA GLY A 183 -16.09 2.45 5.24
C GLY A 183 -16.18 2.58 3.72
N ARG A 184 -17.39 2.57 3.15
CA ARG A 184 -17.59 2.77 1.70
C ARG A 184 -17.10 4.15 1.24
N PHE A 185 -17.36 5.18 2.02
CA PHE A 185 -16.88 6.54 1.73
C PHE A 185 -15.36 6.62 1.75
N ALA A 186 -14.73 6.08 2.82
CA ALA A 186 -13.28 6.03 2.94
C ALA A 186 -12.64 5.28 1.77
N ARG A 187 -13.12 4.06 1.45
CA ARG A 187 -12.68 3.29 0.28
C ARG A 187 -12.77 4.12 -1.00
N SER A 188 -13.88 4.82 -1.23
CA SER A 188 -14.10 5.58 -2.46
C SER A 188 -13.09 6.72 -2.64
N ILE A 189 -12.86 7.50 -1.58
CA ILE A 189 -11.86 8.58 -1.60
C ILE A 189 -10.47 8.02 -1.85
N MET A 190 -10.12 6.95 -1.13
CA MET A 190 -8.79 6.35 -1.20
C MET A 190 -8.50 5.74 -2.57
N THR A 191 -9.46 4.99 -3.10
CA THR A 191 -9.40 4.46 -4.46
C THR A 191 -9.30 5.58 -5.50
N PHE A 192 -10.00 6.70 -5.30
CA PHE A 192 -9.96 7.83 -6.22
C PHE A 192 -8.57 8.44 -6.32
N TYR A 193 -7.96 8.85 -5.20
CA TYR A 193 -6.62 9.43 -5.27
C TYR A 193 -5.58 8.39 -5.70
N GLY A 194 -5.70 7.12 -5.25
CA GLY A 194 -4.79 6.05 -5.66
C GLY A 194 -4.76 5.86 -7.17
N ARG A 195 -5.93 5.72 -7.81
CA ARG A 195 -6.05 5.65 -9.28
C ARG A 195 -5.51 6.90 -9.97
N ARG A 196 -5.72 8.07 -9.37
CA ARG A 196 -5.20 9.31 -9.93
C ARG A 196 -3.67 9.32 -9.89
N LEU A 197 -3.05 8.94 -8.78
CA LEU A 197 -1.58 8.83 -8.65
C LEU A 197 -0.99 7.83 -9.65
N VAL A 198 -1.65 6.69 -9.91
CA VAL A 198 -1.26 5.75 -10.98
C VAL A 198 -1.29 6.43 -12.35
N THR A 199 -2.34 7.21 -12.64
CA THR A 199 -2.45 7.98 -13.89
C THR A 199 -1.30 8.99 -14.03
N LEU A 200 -0.93 9.66 -12.94
CA LEU A 200 0.20 10.60 -12.92
C LEU A 200 1.52 9.86 -13.17
N ALA A 201 1.75 8.74 -12.49
CA ALA A 201 2.95 7.93 -12.66
C ALA A 201 3.11 7.43 -14.10
N ASN A 202 2.05 6.88 -14.70
CA ASN A 202 2.09 6.39 -16.08
C ASN A 202 2.45 7.51 -17.06
N ARG A 203 1.93 8.74 -16.86
CA ARG A 203 2.32 9.89 -17.67
C ARG A 203 3.77 10.32 -17.42
N ARG A 204 4.23 10.26 -16.17
CA ARG A 204 5.63 10.54 -15.84
C ARG A 204 6.58 9.51 -16.47
N TRP A 205 6.21 8.23 -16.53
CA TRP A 205 6.95 7.21 -17.27
C TRP A 205 7.02 7.54 -18.76
N ALA A 206 5.88 7.79 -19.40
CA ALA A 206 5.81 8.09 -20.83
C ALA A 206 6.59 9.35 -21.26
N THR A 207 6.78 10.30 -20.35
CA THR A 207 7.50 11.57 -20.60
C THR A 207 8.94 11.58 -20.07
N GLY A 208 9.41 10.45 -19.53
CA GLY A 208 10.71 10.35 -18.86
C GLY A 208 10.83 11.28 -17.64
N TYR A 209 9.72 11.69 -17.03
CA TYR A 209 9.69 12.50 -15.81
C TYR A 209 9.74 11.66 -14.53
N TYR A 210 9.44 10.36 -14.62
CA TYR A 210 9.34 9.48 -13.46
C TYR A 210 10.63 9.51 -12.63
N GLY A 211 10.52 9.84 -11.35
CA GLY A 211 11.66 9.86 -10.44
C GLY A 211 12.70 10.94 -10.69
N LYS A 212 12.47 11.91 -11.61
CA LYS A 212 13.43 13.00 -11.91
C LYS A 212 13.85 13.82 -10.68
N ARG A 213 13.03 13.82 -9.62
CA ARG A 213 13.25 14.56 -8.38
C ARG A 213 13.58 13.68 -7.18
N ASN A 214 13.88 12.40 -7.41
CA ASN A 214 14.21 11.48 -6.33
C ASN A 214 15.59 11.77 -5.71
N THR A 215 16.57 12.16 -6.53
CA THR A 215 17.92 12.43 -6.06
C THR A 215 17.93 13.57 -5.03
N GLY A 216 18.45 13.30 -3.83
CA GLY A 216 18.47 14.25 -2.73
C GLY A 216 17.12 14.46 -2.03
N TRP A 217 16.07 13.72 -2.41
CA TRP A 217 14.79 13.79 -1.72
C TRP A 217 14.94 13.24 -0.30
N ARG A 218 14.54 14.04 0.68
CA ARG A 218 14.51 13.66 2.09
C ARG A 218 13.25 14.24 2.71
N GLU A 219 12.41 13.36 3.21
CA GLU A 219 11.26 13.73 4.05
C GLU A 219 11.37 13.03 5.40
N LEU A 220 11.35 13.83 6.45
CA LEU A 220 11.25 13.38 7.82
C LEU A 220 9.95 13.94 8.39
N TYR A 221 9.19 13.10 9.05
CA TYR A 221 7.97 13.49 9.74
C TYR A 221 8.17 13.29 11.24
N ASP A 222 7.52 14.12 12.04
CA ASP A 222 7.51 14.01 13.51
C ASP A 222 6.73 12.77 14.01
N GLY A 223 6.41 11.83 13.12
CA GLY A 223 5.49 10.72 13.34
C GLY A 223 4.03 11.06 13.04
N PHE A 224 3.20 10.03 13.14
CA PHE A 224 1.74 10.14 13.15
C PHE A 224 1.28 9.84 14.58
N SER A 225 0.27 10.56 15.05
CA SER A 225 -0.29 10.39 16.39
C SER A 225 -1.80 10.56 16.31
N PRO A 226 -2.59 9.87 17.15
CA PRO A 226 -4.05 9.93 17.12
C PRO A 226 -4.60 11.25 17.71
N ASP A 227 -4.19 12.38 17.13
CA ASP A 227 -4.57 13.72 17.55
C ASP A 227 -4.77 14.68 16.35
N LEU A 228 -5.04 15.95 16.65
CA LEU A 228 -5.34 16.98 15.64
C LEU A 228 -4.20 17.23 14.64
N ARG A 229 -2.96 16.79 14.91
CA ARG A 229 -1.83 16.90 13.98
C ARG A 229 -2.06 16.11 12.70
N ILE A 230 -2.93 15.10 12.70
CA ILE A 230 -3.28 14.35 11.48
C ILE A 230 -3.83 15.28 10.39
N HIS A 231 -4.63 16.30 10.74
CA HIS A 231 -5.14 17.25 9.76
C HIS A 231 -4.03 18.04 9.04
N LYS A 232 -2.93 18.33 9.75
CA LYS A 232 -1.75 18.97 9.16
C LYS A 232 -1.09 18.04 8.14
N GLN A 233 -1.00 16.75 8.41
CA GLN A 233 -0.44 15.75 7.48
C GLN A 233 -1.33 15.55 6.26
N ILE A 234 -2.65 15.49 6.44
CA ILE A 234 -3.61 15.45 5.32
C ILE A 234 -3.43 16.68 4.42
N ARG A 235 -3.40 17.87 5.00
CA ARG A 235 -3.22 19.12 4.23
C ARG A 235 -1.91 19.08 3.45
N ARG A 236 -0.83 18.59 4.04
CA ARG A 236 0.46 18.42 3.34
C ARG A 236 0.34 17.42 2.18
N GLY A 237 -0.28 16.26 2.40
CA GLY A 237 -0.51 15.25 1.36
C GLY A 237 -1.32 15.79 0.18
N LEU A 238 -2.39 16.53 0.46
CA LEU A 238 -3.20 17.19 -0.56
C LEU A 238 -2.41 18.25 -1.35
N LEU A 239 -1.62 19.08 -0.67
CA LEU A 239 -0.76 20.06 -1.34
C LEU A 239 0.32 19.40 -2.22
N ARG A 240 0.89 18.28 -1.76
CA ARG A 240 1.85 17.47 -2.55
C ARG A 240 1.19 16.89 -3.80
N TRP A 241 0.01 16.31 -3.65
CA TRP A 241 -0.75 15.80 -4.79
C TRP A 241 -1.12 16.92 -5.76
N TRP A 242 -1.62 18.06 -5.27
CA TRP A 242 -1.96 19.21 -6.11
C TRP A 242 -0.75 19.73 -6.91
N LYS A 243 0.44 19.80 -6.31
CA LYS A 243 1.69 20.11 -7.02
C LYS A 243 1.96 19.09 -8.15
N CYS A 244 1.73 17.81 -7.90
CA CYS A 244 1.90 16.77 -8.91
C CYS A 244 0.91 16.92 -10.08
N GLU A 245 -0.31 17.36 -9.81
CA GLU A 245 -1.31 17.68 -10.83
C GLU A 245 -0.88 18.87 -11.71
N LEU A 246 -0.34 19.94 -11.11
CA LEU A 246 0.18 21.08 -11.87
C LEU A 246 1.34 20.68 -12.79
N ILE A 247 2.29 19.89 -12.28
CA ILE A 247 3.38 19.33 -13.09
C ILE A 247 2.80 18.52 -14.25
N ASN A 248 1.80 17.69 -13.96
CA ASN A 248 1.13 16.86 -14.94
C ASN A 248 0.45 17.67 -16.05
N LEU A 249 -0.20 18.79 -15.73
CA LEU A 249 -0.75 19.72 -16.72
C LEU A 249 0.35 20.25 -17.65
N GLY A 250 1.50 20.65 -17.09
CA GLY A 250 2.66 21.07 -17.88
C GLY A 250 3.19 19.98 -18.82
N LEU A 251 3.23 18.72 -18.35
CA LEU A 251 3.62 17.57 -19.19
C LEU A 251 2.62 17.33 -20.33
N MET A 252 1.32 17.48 -20.07
CA MET A 252 0.28 17.33 -21.10
C MET A 252 0.38 18.42 -22.18
N LEU A 253 0.63 19.67 -21.80
CA LEU A 253 0.76 20.78 -22.73
C LEU A 253 2.00 20.63 -23.63
N ARG A 254 3.14 20.22 -23.05
CA ARG A 254 4.37 19.97 -23.82
C ARG A 254 4.21 18.81 -24.80
N GLY A 255 3.51 17.75 -24.40
CA GLY A 255 3.23 16.62 -25.29
C GLY A 255 2.41 17.02 -26.52
N ARG A 256 1.39 17.88 -26.34
CA ARG A 256 0.58 18.41 -27.45
C ARG A 256 1.41 19.26 -28.40
N ALA A 257 2.17 20.21 -27.88
CA ALA A 257 3.02 21.09 -28.70
C ALA A 257 4.04 20.30 -29.55
N ALA A 258 4.59 19.20 -29.01
CA ALA A 258 5.52 18.34 -29.75
C ALA A 258 4.83 17.57 -30.89
N VAL A 259 3.59 17.09 -30.67
CA VAL A 259 2.79 16.42 -31.70
C VAL A 259 2.41 17.40 -32.81
N ASP A 260 1.93 18.59 -32.45
CA ASP A 260 1.54 19.63 -33.41
C ASP A 260 2.73 20.05 -34.28
N ALA A 261 3.91 20.25 -33.69
CA ALA A 261 5.14 20.56 -34.43
C ALA A 261 5.60 19.43 -35.36
N THR A 262 5.41 18.16 -34.95
CA THR A 262 5.77 16.99 -35.76
C THR A 262 4.80 16.84 -36.94
N GLN A 263 3.50 17.05 -36.72
CA GLN A 263 2.49 17.02 -37.78
C GLN A 263 2.70 18.15 -38.79
N GLN A 264 2.98 19.37 -38.32
CA GLN A 264 3.30 20.51 -39.19
C GLN A 264 4.57 20.26 -40.02
N SER A 265 5.60 19.64 -39.43
CA SER A 265 6.82 19.27 -40.15
C SER A 265 6.59 18.17 -41.18
N ALA A 266 5.73 17.19 -40.89
CA ALA A 266 5.35 16.13 -41.81
C ALA A 266 4.51 16.65 -42.99
N GLU A 267 3.57 17.57 -42.74
CA GLU A 267 2.79 18.24 -43.80
C GLU A 267 3.67 19.10 -44.72
N LEU A 268 4.67 19.80 -44.15
CA LEU A 268 5.65 20.57 -44.94
C LEU A 268 6.52 19.66 -45.82
N ALA A 269 6.89 18.47 -45.33
CA ALA A 269 7.69 17.50 -46.08
C ALA A 269 6.90 16.76 -47.18
N LEU A 270 5.57 16.65 -47.05
CA LEU A 270 4.69 16.06 -48.07
C LEU A 270 4.33 17.03 -49.20
N ASN A 271 4.52 18.33 -48.98
CA ASN A 271 4.22 19.40 -49.93
C ASN A 271 5.45 19.93 -50.70
N GLN A 272 6.59 19.23 -50.62
CA GLN A 272 7.81 19.46 -51.42
C GLN A 272 8.05 18.28 -52.36
#